data_AF-A0A9E5FEW0-F1
#
_entry.id   AF-A0A9E5FEW0-F1
#
_cell.length_a   1.000
_cell.length_b   1.000
_cell.length_c   1.000
_cell.angle_alpha   90.00
_cell.angle_beta   90.00
_cell.angle_gamma   90.00
#
_symmetry.space_group_name_H-M   'P 1'
#
loop_
_entity.id
_entity.type
_entity.pdbx_description
1 polymer ?
#
loop_
_entity_poly.entity_id
_entity_poly.type
_entity_poly.pdbx_seq_one_letter_code
_entity_poly.pdbx_strand_id
1 'polypeptide(L)'
;MTSHPTSGGSLIVTRLAWIAVAILTALLTLGTLITTYRVGMVDPIWPTEPWFLLNNWHEPSAGYLIEHIHRVAGYLAGLAILATVLAAWHKAPIVVGWIPLLLISVGIAISMTSIDRVKARVDPIGAVNLSSLYGGLALASVSFLVVLSGWFMRADGSDSGRYTRLAALLAYGAVIVQGLLGGLRVYLNALMGDTLATIHGGFGQCVMALATTTAVLASLNHYQFAEQITAKRMARFLGFLLIAVLMQLAWAVVVRHQGSGWAQRLHVLFAVLISGGLGMAAVMAREEGARHLRPIIMSLTAVLLVQVALGVEAWMGKFGTGMPVAPEARTAMEALLRTSHSLIGALFLSMAASAWVRSLLPAIVPSNCHKTTDSHAITEGAFQ
;
A
#
# COMPACT_ATOMS: atom_id res chain seq x y z
N MET A 1 9.90 12.50 38.48
CA MET A 1 10.31 13.05 37.18
C MET A 1 10.86 11.91 36.32
N THR A 2 9.98 11.24 35.57
CA THR A 2 10.36 10.23 34.59
C THR A 2 10.75 10.96 33.30
N SER A 3 12.02 10.94 32.97
CA SER A 3 12.54 11.49 31.72
C SER A 3 11.86 10.78 30.54
N HIS A 4 11.09 11.54 29.75
CA HIS A 4 10.54 11.08 28.47
C HIS A 4 11.70 10.70 27.53
N PRO A 5 11.90 9.42 27.20
CA PRO A 5 12.98 9.04 26.30
C PRO A 5 12.55 9.33 24.85
N THR A 6 13.17 10.36 24.27
CA THR A 6 13.42 10.53 22.83
C THR A 6 12.23 10.42 21.86
N SER A 7 11.48 11.51 21.71
CA SER A 7 10.42 11.69 20.69
C SER A 7 10.93 11.83 19.24
N GLY A 8 12.23 12.07 19.04
CA GLY A 8 12.79 12.37 17.71
C GLY A 8 12.74 11.21 16.73
N GLY A 9 13.09 9.98 17.17
CA GLY A 9 13.18 8.82 16.29
C GLY A 9 11.83 8.33 15.75
N SER A 10 10.80 8.30 16.59
CA SER A 10 9.45 7.89 16.18
C SER A 10 8.81 8.90 15.21
N LEU A 11 9.13 10.18 15.35
CA LEU A 11 8.62 11.24 14.48
C LEU A 11 9.19 11.15 13.06
N ILE A 12 10.49 10.82 12.93
CA ILE A 12 11.14 10.62 11.63
C ILE A 12 10.47 9.46 10.88
N VAL A 13 10.24 8.32 11.53
CA VAL A 13 9.55 7.17 10.91
C VAL A 13 8.16 7.56 10.42
N THR A 14 7.42 8.32 11.23
CA THR A 14 6.09 8.80 10.88
C THR A 14 6.11 9.67 9.63
N ARG A 15 7.04 10.64 9.57
CA ARG A 15 7.19 11.56 8.43
C ARG A 15 7.57 10.81 7.15
N LEU A 16 8.56 9.92 7.23
CA LEU A 16 9.01 9.13 6.08
C LEU A 16 7.90 8.20 5.56
N ALA A 17 7.13 7.57 6.46
CA ALA A 17 6.02 6.72 6.07
C ALA A 17 4.93 7.52 5.32
N TRP A 18 4.57 8.73 5.78
CA TRP A 18 3.60 9.58 5.07
C TRP A 18 4.15 10.12 3.75
N ILE A 19 5.45 10.43 3.66
CA ILE A 19 6.11 10.77 2.39
C ILE A 19 6.01 9.59 1.41
N ALA A 20 6.28 8.36 1.87
CA ALA A 20 6.14 7.16 1.05
C ALA A 20 4.70 6.97 0.55
N VAL A 21 3.69 7.19 1.41
CA VAL A 21 2.26 7.15 1.02
C VAL A 21 1.93 8.21 -0.04
N ALA A 22 2.46 9.43 0.09
CA ALA A 22 2.24 10.49 -0.90
C ALA A 22 2.86 10.14 -2.26
N ILE A 23 4.09 9.63 -2.27
CA ILE A 23 4.78 9.18 -3.50
C ILE A 23 4.04 7.98 -4.12
N LEU A 24 3.59 7.02 -3.31
CA LEU A 24 2.79 5.88 -3.79
C LEU A 24 1.44 6.32 -4.37
N THR A 25 0.82 7.36 -3.82
CA THR A 25 -0.42 7.94 -4.37
C THR A 25 -0.18 8.50 -5.77
N ALA A 26 0.92 9.24 -5.95
CA ALA A 26 1.33 9.73 -7.27
C ALA A 26 1.66 8.57 -8.22
N LEU A 27 2.40 7.57 -7.75
CA LEU A 27 2.76 6.38 -8.53
C LEU A 27 1.52 5.60 -8.99
N LEU A 28 0.54 5.39 -8.10
CA LEU A 28 -0.69 4.69 -8.41
C LEU A 28 -1.55 5.49 -9.40
N THR A 29 -1.62 6.81 -9.23
CA THR A 29 -2.27 7.72 -10.19
C THR A 29 -1.67 7.56 -11.58
N LEU A 30 -0.34 7.68 -11.70
CA LEU A 30 0.37 7.47 -12.96
C LEU A 30 0.12 6.06 -13.54
N GLY A 31 0.13 5.01 -12.70
CA GLY A 31 -0.16 3.64 -13.13
C GLY A 31 -1.58 3.44 -13.65
N THR A 32 -2.55 4.14 -13.05
CA THR A 32 -3.93 4.13 -13.55
C THR A 32 -4.05 4.88 -14.88
N LEU A 33 -3.36 6.01 -15.06
CA LEU A 33 -3.31 6.75 -16.33
C LEU A 33 -2.66 5.90 -17.43
N ILE A 34 -1.54 5.24 -17.12
CA ILE A 34 -0.86 4.31 -18.03
C ILE A 34 -1.82 3.25 -18.57
N THR A 35 -2.62 2.66 -17.68
CA THR A 35 -3.56 1.61 -18.04
C THR A 35 -4.77 2.17 -18.79
N THR A 36 -5.20 3.39 -18.45
CA THR A 36 -6.34 4.05 -19.10
C THR A 36 -6.01 4.49 -20.52
N TYR A 37 -4.83 5.06 -20.75
CA TYR A 37 -4.32 5.47 -22.06
C TYR A 37 -3.62 4.36 -22.84
N ARG A 38 -3.44 3.18 -22.23
CA ARG A 38 -2.75 2.01 -22.83
C ARG A 38 -1.31 2.30 -23.26
N VAL A 39 -0.61 3.11 -22.48
CA VAL A 39 0.78 3.53 -22.74
C VAL A 39 1.78 2.77 -21.86
N GLY A 40 1.43 1.58 -21.37
CA GLY A 40 2.23 0.84 -20.40
C GLY A 40 3.33 -0.04 -20.96
N MET A 41 3.51 0.03 -22.29
CA MET A 41 4.37 -0.80 -23.12
C MET A 41 4.97 0.03 -24.28
N VAL A 42 4.98 1.37 -24.17
CA VAL A 42 5.51 2.23 -25.23
C VAL A 42 7.03 2.07 -25.30
N ASP A 43 7.68 1.88 -24.15
CA ASP A 43 9.10 1.50 -24.09
C ASP A 43 9.30 0.00 -23.79
N PRO A 44 9.83 -0.78 -24.74
CA PRO A 44 10.08 -2.21 -24.55
C PRO A 44 11.28 -2.51 -23.64
N ILE A 45 12.05 -1.50 -23.21
CA ILE A 45 13.23 -1.69 -22.37
C ILE A 45 12.89 -1.53 -20.90
N TRP A 46 13.32 -2.49 -20.07
CA TRP A 46 13.33 -2.38 -18.61
C TRP A 46 14.45 -3.24 -17.99
N PRO A 47 15.12 -2.84 -16.91
CA PRO A 47 14.95 -1.60 -16.16
C PRO A 47 15.62 -0.42 -16.83
N THR A 48 15.00 0.76 -16.76
CA THR A 48 15.60 2.05 -17.14
C THR A 48 16.22 2.70 -15.90
N GLU A 49 17.24 3.54 -16.07
CA GLU A 49 17.85 4.25 -14.95
C GLU A 49 16.86 5.22 -14.26
N PRO A 50 17.00 5.47 -12.94
CA PRO A 50 16.19 6.47 -12.23
C PRO A 50 16.31 7.89 -12.80
N TRP A 51 17.42 8.23 -13.45
CA TRP A 51 17.68 9.54 -14.07
C TRP A 51 17.40 9.57 -15.57
N PHE A 52 16.76 8.54 -16.14
CA PHE A 52 16.57 8.39 -17.58
C PHE A 52 16.00 9.64 -18.27
N LEU A 53 15.03 10.31 -17.63
CA LEU A 53 14.40 11.52 -18.18
C LEU A 53 15.33 12.75 -18.18
N LEU A 54 16.39 12.80 -17.37
CA LEU A 54 17.34 13.92 -17.44
C LEU A 54 18.04 13.98 -18.81
N ASN A 55 18.23 12.81 -19.43
CA ASN A 55 18.91 12.70 -20.72
C ASN A 55 17.92 12.62 -21.89
N ASN A 56 16.69 12.14 -21.67
CA ASN A 56 15.73 11.78 -22.73
C ASN A 56 14.40 12.55 -22.67
N TRP A 57 14.34 13.71 -22.00
CA TRP A 57 13.09 14.48 -21.86
C TRP A 57 12.54 15.07 -23.18
N HIS A 58 13.35 15.12 -24.24
CA HIS A 58 12.98 15.70 -25.53
C HIS A 58 12.06 14.79 -26.40
N GLU A 59 11.79 13.55 -25.96
CA GLU A 59 10.85 12.63 -26.61
C GLU A 59 9.43 13.24 -26.62
N PRO A 60 8.83 13.53 -27.80
CA PRO A 60 7.62 14.35 -27.88
C PRO A 60 6.32 13.61 -27.55
N SER A 61 6.34 12.30 -27.31
CA SER A 61 5.10 11.54 -27.10
C SER A 61 4.66 11.56 -25.62
N ALA A 62 3.45 12.08 -25.39
CA ALA A 62 2.88 12.17 -24.04
C ALA A 62 2.79 10.80 -23.34
N GLY A 63 2.54 9.73 -24.10
CA GLY A 63 2.52 8.36 -23.59
C GLY A 63 3.86 7.89 -23.05
N TYR A 64 4.95 8.14 -23.80
CA TYR A 64 6.31 7.79 -23.40
C TYR A 64 6.73 8.55 -22.13
N LEU A 65 6.39 9.84 -22.04
CA LEU A 65 6.65 10.64 -20.85
C LEU A 65 5.88 10.14 -19.63
N ILE A 66 4.58 9.84 -19.77
CA ILE A 66 3.76 9.28 -18.68
C ILE A 66 4.34 7.95 -18.18
N GLU A 67 4.76 7.07 -19.10
CA GLU A 67 5.38 5.79 -18.75
C GLU A 67 6.68 5.98 -17.96
N HIS A 68 7.55 6.88 -18.40
CA HIS A 68 8.83 7.12 -17.72
C HIS A 68 8.69 7.85 -16.39
N ILE A 69 7.78 8.81 -16.27
CA ILE A 69 7.48 9.45 -14.98
C ILE A 69 6.98 8.41 -13.97
N HIS A 70 6.14 7.44 -14.42
CA HIS A 70 5.72 6.33 -13.56
C HIS A 70 6.89 5.45 -13.11
N ARG A 71 7.83 5.10 -14.02
CA ARG A 71 9.02 4.31 -13.69
C ARG A 71 9.90 5.04 -12.66
N VAL A 72 10.14 6.35 -12.85
CA VAL A 72 10.88 7.19 -11.89
C VAL A 72 10.17 7.27 -10.55
N ALA A 73 8.85 7.48 -10.54
CA ALA A 73 8.05 7.45 -9.32
C ALA A 73 8.14 6.09 -8.60
N GLY A 74 8.32 4.99 -9.34
CA GLY A 74 8.56 3.66 -8.79
C GLY A 74 9.86 3.57 -7.99
N TYR A 75 10.95 4.12 -8.53
CA TYR A 75 12.23 4.23 -7.80
C TYR A 75 12.10 5.10 -6.55
N LEU A 76 11.43 6.26 -6.67
CA LEU A 76 11.20 7.15 -5.54
C LEU A 76 10.37 6.49 -4.43
N ALA A 77 9.34 5.72 -4.79
CA ALA A 77 8.54 4.97 -3.84
C ALA A 77 9.37 3.90 -3.12
N GLY A 78 10.19 3.15 -3.86
CA GLY A 78 11.10 2.15 -3.29
C GLY A 78 12.09 2.77 -2.29
N LEU A 79 12.70 3.90 -2.65
CA LEU A 79 13.62 4.65 -1.78
C LEU A 79 12.93 5.23 -0.54
N ALA A 80 11.72 5.76 -0.67
CA ALA A 80 10.96 6.31 0.46
C ALA A 80 10.55 5.21 1.46
N ILE A 81 10.16 4.03 0.98
CA ILE A 81 9.88 2.87 1.84
C ILE A 81 11.18 2.36 2.49
N LEU A 82 12.28 2.25 1.74
CA LEU A 82 13.58 1.88 2.29
C LEU A 82 14.01 2.84 3.40
N ALA A 83 13.88 4.16 3.18
CA ALA A 83 14.17 5.16 4.21
C ALA A 83 13.30 4.97 5.46
N THR A 84 12.02 4.63 5.28
CA THR A 84 11.11 4.30 6.38
C THR A 84 11.59 3.07 7.17
N VAL A 85 12.04 2.01 6.48
CA VAL A 85 12.63 0.82 7.12
C VAL A 85 13.90 1.18 7.87
N LEU A 86 14.84 1.88 7.24
CA LEU A 86 16.11 2.28 7.86
C LEU A 86 15.88 3.12 9.12
N ALA A 87 14.93 4.07 9.08
CA ALA A 87 14.56 4.86 10.24
C ALA A 87 13.90 4.01 11.33
N ALA A 88 13.01 3.08 10.97
CA ALA A 88 12.35 2.20 11.94
C ALA A 88 13.32 1.20 12.59
N TRP A 89 14.40 0.85 11.87
CA TRP A 89 15.41 -0.13 12.25
C TRP A 89 16.76 0.49 12.66
N HIS A 90 16.86 1.81 12.85
CA HIS A 90 18.13 2.49 13.11
C HIS A 90 18.90 1.95 14.34
N LYS A 91 18.19 1.46 15.37
CA LYS A 91 18.78 0.85 16.57
C LYS A 91 19.08 -0.64 16.43
N ALA A 92 18.78 -1.25 15.28
CA ALA A 92 18.99 -2.67 15.09
C ALA A 92 20.48 -2.98 14.94
N PRO A 93 20.99 -4.01 15.64
CA PRO A 93 22.33 -4.53 15.43
C PRO A 93 22.66 -4.82 13.98
N ILE A 94 23.89 -4.48 13.58
CA ILE A 94 24.38 -4.49 12.20
C ILE A 94 24.09 -5.83 11.50
N VAL A 95 24.34 -6.96 12.17
CA VAL A 95 24.26 -8.31 11.57
C VAL A 95 22.84 -8.72 11.17
N VAL A 96 21.81 -8.28 11.89
CA VAL A 96 20.41 -8.69 11.61
C VAL A 96 19.54 -7.53 11.12
N GLY A 97 20.09 -6.32 11.03
CA GLY A 97 19.42 -5.13 10.51
C GLY A 97 20.11 -4.62 9.26
N TRP A 98 21.26 -3.96 9.41
CA TRP A 98 21.93 -3.24 8.33
C TRP A 98 22.52 -4.14 7.23
N ILE A 99 23.24 -5.21 7.60
CA ILE A 99 23.85 -6.13 6.61
C ILE A 99 22.79 -6.76 5.71
N PRO A 100 21.71 -7.38 6.25
CA PRO A 100 20.73 -7.98 5.38
C PRO A 100 19.95 -6.95 4.54
N LEU A 101 19.69 -5.74 5.04
CA LEU A 101 19.08 -4.66 4.23
C LEU A 101 19.97 -4.24 3.05
N LEU A 102 21.28 -4.16 3.28
CA LEU A 102 22.26 -3.95 2.20
C LEU A 102 22.23 -5.11 1.20
N LEU A 103 22.26 -6.36 1.67
CA LEU A 103 22.23 -7.54 0.81
C LEU A 103 20.92 -7.68 0.01
N ILE A 104 19.79 -7.25 0.55
CA ILE A 104 18.53 -7.12 -0.22
C ILE A 104 18.73 -6.15 -1.38
N SER A 105 19.30 -4.98 -1.10
CA SER A 105 19.52 -3.92 -2.10
C SER A 105 20.50 -4.37 -3.20
N VAL A 106 21.58 -5.06 -2.81
CA VAL A 106 22.54 -5.68 -3.73
C VAL A 106 21.89 -6.79 -4.56
N GLY A 107 21.12 -7.68 -3.95
CA GLY A 107 20.41 -8.74 -4.65
C GLY A 107 19.45 -8.20 -5.71
N ILE A 108 18.71 -7.15 -5.39
CA ILE A 108 17.83 -6.47 -6.36
C ILE A 108 18.65 -5.84 -7.48
N ALA A 109 19.76 -5.16 -7.18
CA ALA A 109 20.61 -4.56 -8.20
C ALA A 109 21.17 -5.62 -9.17
N ILE A 110 21.59 -6.78 -8.66
CA ILE A 110 22.01 -7.92 -9.48
C ILE A 110 20.87 -8.38 -10.39
N SER A 111 19.66 -8.57 -9.84
CA SER A 111 18.46 -8.93 -10.62
C SER A 111 18.06 -7.87 -11.65
N MET A 112 18.30 -6.59 -11.39
CA MET A 112 18.05 -5.52 -12.37
C MET A 112 19.08 -5.56 -13.51
N THR A 113 20.35 -5.85 -13.18
CA THR A 113 21.44 -5.92 -14.17
C THR A 113 21.45 -7.21 -14.99
N SER A 114 20.60 -8.19 -14.66
CA SER A 114 20.52 -9.46 -15.38
C SER A 114 19.87 -9.35 -16.75
N ILE A 115 19.41 -8.17 -17.17
CA ILE A 115 18.66 -7.98 -18.41
C ILE A 115 19.51 -7.19 -19.40
N ASP A 116 19.85 -7.84 -20.52
CA ASP A 116 20.54 -7.18 -21.64
C ASP A 116 19.54 -6.30 -22.41
N ARG A 117 19.64 -4.99 -22.21
CA ARG A 117 18.74 -4.00 -22.82
C ARG A 117 18.86 -3.91 -24.33
N VAL A 118 20.02 -4.24 -24.90
CA VAL A 118 20.23 -4.22 -26.35
C VAL A 118 19.52 -5.44 -26.96
N LYS A 119 19.76 -6.61 -26.38
CA LYS A 119 19.10 -7.85 -26.81
C LYS A 119 17.59 -7.80 -26.62
N ALA A 120 17.12 -7.14 -25.55
CA ALA A 120 15.70 -7.02 -25.21
C ALA A 120 14.83 -6.37 -26.30
N ARG A 121 15.41 -5.57 -27.21
CA ARG A 121 14.68 -4.97 -28.33
C ARG A 121 14.30 -5.98 -29.42
N VAL A 122 15.05 -7.07 -29.55
CA VAL A 122 14.91 -8.05 -30.64
C VAL A 122 14.44 -9.40 -30.10
N ASP A 123 14.96 -9.82 -28.95
CA ASP A 123 14.60 -11.05 -28.26
C ASP A 123 14.37 -10.76 -26.76
N PRO A 124 13.17 -10.28 -26.40
CA PRO A 124 12.81 -9.96 -25.01
C PRO A 124 13.02 -11.11 -24.02
N ILE A 125 12.79 -12.35 -24.46
CA ILE A 125 12.86 -13.54 -23.60
C ILE A 125 14.32 -13.94 -23.40
N GLY A 126 15.10 -14.03 -24.48
CA GLY A 126 16.52 -14.41 -24.40
C GLY A 126 17.44 -13.30 -23.91
N ALA A 127 16.93 -12.07 -23.70
CA ALA A 127 17.65 -10.96 -23.07
C ALA A 127 17.84 -11.13 -21.55
N VAL A 128 17.10 -12.04 -20.91
CA VAL A 128 17.17 -12.26 -19.47
C VAL A 128 18.23 -13.32 -19.15
N ASN A 129 19.29 -12.92 -18.46
CA ASN A 129 20.22 -13.84 -17.83
C ASN A 129 19.57 -14.45 -16.57
N LEU A 130 19.02 -15.65 -16.73
CA LEU A 130 18.29 -16.35 -15.68
C LEU A 130 19.15 -16.63 -14.44
N SER A 131 20.44 -16.96 -14.60
CA SER A 131 21.30 -17.27 -13.45
C SER A 131 21.56 -16.03 -12.59
N SER A 132 21.84 -14.88 -13.22
CA SER A 132 21.96 -13.61 -12.51
C SER A 132 20.64 -13.16 -11.91
N LEU A 133 19.51 -13.32 -12.63
CA LEU A 133 18.19 -12.98 -12.12
C LEU A 133 17.87 -13.77 -10.85
N TYR A 134 17.95 -15.10 -10.92
CA TYR A 134 17.65 -15.98 -9.80
C TYR A 134 18.66 -15.85 -8.66
N GLY A 135 19.94 -15.66 -8.96
CA GLY A 135 20.98 -15.42 -7.95
C GLY A 135 20.72 -14.15 -7.14
N GLY A 136 20.39 -13.05 -7.83
CA GLY A 136 20.01 -11.79 -7.16
C GLY A 136 18.74 -11.91 -6.32
N LEU A 137 17.70 -12.57 -6.85
CA LEU A 137 16.43 -12.78 -6.14
C LEU A 137 16.60 -13.70 -4.93
N ALA A 138 17.43 -14.74 -5.04
CA ALA A 138 17.75 -15.65 -3.95
C ALA A 138 18.50 -14.90 -2.83
N LEU A 139 19.52 -14.10 -3.17
CA LEU A 139 20.24 -13.27 -2.21
C LEU A 139 19.29 -12.30 -1.49
N ALA A 140 18.41 -11.63 -2.23
CA ALA A 140 17.43 -10.72 -1.64
C ALA A 140 16.43 -11.44 -0.73
N SER A 141 15.93 -12.60 -1.15
CA SER A 141 14.93 -13.38 -0.39
C SER A 141 15.52 -13.95 0.90
N VAL A 142 16.71 -14.56 0.84
CA VAL A 142 17.40 -15.09 2.03
C VAL A 142 17.70 -13.95 3.00
N SER A 143 18.21 -12.82 2.52
CA SER A 143 18.50 -11.66 3.35
C SER A 143 17.23 -11.08 3.99
N PHE A 144 16.12 -11.03 3.25
CA PHE A 144 14.82 -10.63 3.79
C PHE A 144 14.35 -11.56 4.91
N LEU A 145 14.48 -12.88 4.72
CA LEU A 145 14.16 -13.87 5.74
C LEU A 145 15.07 -13.75 6.97
N VAL A 146 16.34 -13.36 6.81
CA VAL A 146 17.24 -13.10 7.95
C VAL A 146 16.78 -11.88 8.75
N VAL A 147 16.38 -10.77 8.10
CA VAL A 147 15.79 -9.61 8.83
C VAL A 147 14.51 -10.03 9.55
N LEU A 148 13.62 -10.74 8.86
CA LEU A 148 12.35 -11.19 9.41
C LEU A 148 12.54 -12.18 10.57
N SER A 149 13.51 -13.08 10.49
CA SER A 149 13.81 -14.03 11.58
C SER A 149 14.50 -13.34 12.76
N GLY A 150 15.44 -12.43 12.48
CA GLY A 150 16.07 -11.59 13.49
C GLY A 150 15.06 -10.70 14.25
N TRP A 151 13.95 -10.34 13.60
CA TRP A 151 12.79 -9.73 14.25
C TRP A 151 12.12 -10.69 15.24
N PHE A 152 11.73 -11.89 14.80
CA PHE A 152 11.05 -12.88 15.65
C PHE A 152 11.90 -13.28 16.87
N MET A 153 13.20 -13.46 16.69
CA MET A 153 14.11 -13.84 17.78
C MET A 153 14.37 -12.72 18.80
N ARG A 154 14.06 -11.46 18.46
CA ARG A 154 14.20 -10.30 19.36
C ARG A 154 12.86 -9.79 19.88
N ALA A 155 11.81 -10.61 19.79
CA ALA A 155 10.49 -10.30 20.32
C ALA A 155 10.41 -10.27 21.86
N ASP A 156 11.54 -10.42 22.56
CA ASP A 156 11.66 -10.15 23.99
C ASP A 156 11.72 -8.64 24.24
N GLY A 157 10.54 -8.01 24.32
CA GLY A 157 10.42 -6.64 24.78
C GLY A 157 9.12 -5.95 24.40
N SER A 158 8.54 -5.24 25.36
CA SER A 158 7.39 -4.33 25.22
C SER A 158 7.72 -3.08 24.39
N ASP A 159 8.13 -3.25 23.13
CA ASP A 159 8.41 -2.13 22.22
C ASP A 159 7.15 -1.77 21.43
N SER A 160 6.63 -0.56 21.64
CA SER A 160 5.49 0.01 20.91
C SER A 160 5.72 0.04 19.39
N GLY A 161 6.97 0.21 18.95
CA GLY A 161 7.35 0.24 17.53
C GLY A 161 7.40 -1.10 16.81
N ARG A 162 7.10 -2.24 17.46
CA ARG A 162 7.28 -3.59 16.87
C ARG A 162 6.46 -3.80 15.59
N TYR A 163 5.19 -3.38 15.61
CA TYR A 163 4.26 -3.57 14.50
C TYR A 163 4.60 -2.63 13.34
N THR A 164 5.09 -1.42 13.65
CA THR A 164 5.59 -0.49 12.64
C THR A 164 6.81 -1.04 11.91
N ARG A 165 7.77 -1.63 12.63
CA ARG A 165 8.97 -2.25 12.04
C ARG A 165 8.63 -3.42 11.12
N LEU A 166 7.71 -4.30 11.54
CA LEU A 166 7.23 -5.41 10.73
C LEU A 166 6.47 -4.89 9.49
N ALA A 167 5.53 -3.97 9.68
CA ALA A 167 4.75 -3.42 8.58
C ALA A 167 5.64 -2.70 7.54
N ALA A 168 6.66 -1.94 7.99
CA ALA A 168 7.63 -1.31 7.11
C ALA A 168 8.46 -2.34 6.32
N LEU A 169 8.90 -3.41 6.98
CA LEU A 169 9.64 -4.49 6.31
C LEU A 169 8.77 -5.21 5.27
N LEU A 170 7.53 -5.54 5.60
CA LEU A 170 6.57 -6.12 4.67
C LEU A 170 6.27 -5.16 3.50
N ALA A 171 6.12 -3.86 3.77
CA ALA A 171 5.93 -2.85 2.72
C ALA A 171 7.13 -2.78 1.77
N TYR A 172 8.36 -2.93 2.31
CA TYR A 172 9.57 -2.97 1.51
C TYR A 172 9.63 -4.21 0.61
N GLY A 173 9.38 -5.40 1.17
CA GLY A 173 9.26 -6.62 0.37
C GLY A 173 8.18 -6.50 -0.71
N ALA A 174 7.01 -5.94 -0.36
CA ALA A 174 5.90 -5.78 -1.29
C ALA A 174 6.21 -4.78 -2.42
N VAL A 175 6.87 -3.64 -2.16
CA VAL A 175 7.23 -2.70 -3.24
C VAL A 175 8.29 -3.27 -4.18
N ILE A 176 9.22 -4.09 -3.67
CA ILE A 176 10.21 -4.79 -4.51
C ILE A 176 9.50 -5.77 -5.46
N VAL A 177 8.63 -6.62 -4.92
CA VAL A 177 7.82 -7.56 -5.72
C VAL A 177 6.99 -6.80 -6.74
N GLN A 178 6.38 -5.68 -6.36
CA GLN A 178 5.58 -4.86 -7.28
C GLN A 178 6.41 -4.24 -8.42
N GLY A 179 7.61 -3.76 -8.11
CA GLY A 179 8.56 -3.26 -9.12
C GLY A 179 8.99 -4.36 -10.09
N LEU A 180 9.28 -5.56 -9.59
CA LEU A 180 9.61 -6.73 -10.41
C LEU A 180 8.43 -7.17 -11.29
N LEU A 181 7.22 -7.26 -10.74
CA LEU A 181 6.01 -7.57 -11.51
C LEU A 181 5.76 -6.53 -12.62
N GLY A 182 5.97 -5.25 -12.31
CA GLY A 182 5.81 -4.15 -13.27
C GLY A 182 6.84 -4.20 -14.39
N GLY A 183 8.09 -4.51 -14.06
CA GLY A 183 9.18 -4.64 -15.02
C GLY A 183 9.09 -5.87 -15.91
N LEU A 184 8.92 -7.04 -15.30
CA LEU A 184 8.81 -8.32 -16.01
C LEU A 184 7.62 -8.35 -16.95
N ARG A 185 6.55 -7.57 -16.69
CA ARG A 185 5.43 -7.47 -17.62
C ARG A 185 5.84 -6.92 -18.98
N VAL A 186 6.86 -6.05 -19.05
CA VAL A 186 7.33 -5.49 -20.32
C VAL A 186 7.80 -6.62 -21.26
N TYR A 187 8.40 -7.67 -20.68
CA TYR A 187 8.93 -8.81 -21.44
C TYR A 187 7.95 -9.96 -21.58
N LEU A 188 7.19 -10.25 -20.53
CA LEU A 188 6.30 -11.40 -20.49
C LEU A 188 4.91 -11.12 -21.06
N ASN A 189 4.58 -9.88 -21.42
CA ASN A 189 3.27 -9.56 -22.02
C ASN A 189 2.98 -10.38 -23.28
N ALA A 190 4.00 -10.66 -24.10
CA ALA A 190 3.86 -11.50 -25.30
C ALA A 190 3.51 -12.97 -24.98
N LEU A 191 3.93 -13.46 -23.80
CA LEU A 191 3.72 -14.84 -23.36
C LEU A 191 2.47 -15.01 -22.48
N MET A 192 2.20 -14.04 -21.62
CA MET A 192 1.18 -14.11 -20.56
C MET A 192 -0.03 -13.22 -20.81
N GLY A 193 -0.01 -12.42 -21.87
CA GLY A 193 -1.02 -11.41 -22.16
C GLY A 193 -1.22 -10.45 -20.98
N ASP A 194 -2.47 -10.04 -20.77
CA ASP A 194 -2.86 -9.09 -19.72
C ASP A 194 -2.82 -9.67 -18.29
N THR A 195 -2.43 -10.93 -18.11
CA THR A 195 -2.42 -11.60 -16.80
C THR A 195 -1.49 -10.88 -15.82
N LEU A 196 -0.27 -10.55 -16.25
CA LEU A 196 0.70 -9.91 -15.39
C LEU A 196 0.33 -8.44 -15.10
N ALA A 197 -0.31 -7.77 -16.07
CA ALA A 197 -0.91 -6.45 -15.87
C ALA A 197 -2.04 -6.49 -14.82
N THR A 198 -2.87 -7.54 -14.85
CA THR A 198 -3.94 -7.77 -13.87
C THR A 198 -3.36 -7.97 -12.46
N ILE A 199 -2.35 -8.83 -12.32
CA ILE A 199 -1.73 -9.10 -11.02
C ILE A 199 -1.02 -7.85 -10.49
N HIS A 200 -0.20 -7.19 -11.31
CA HIS A 200 0.52 -5.97 -10.95
C HIS A 200 -0.43 -4.84 -10.56
N GLY A 201 -1.51 -4.61 -11.33
CA GLY A 201 -2.48 -3.55 -11.06
C GLY A 201 -3.21 -3.72 -9.73
N GLY A 202 -3.57 -4.97 -9.37
CA GLY A 202 -4.18 -5.28 -8.08
C GLY A 202 -3.18 -5.20 -6.92
N PHE A 203 -2.01 -5.81 -7.09
CA PHE A 203 -0.98 -5.85 -6.05
C PHE A 203 -0.48 -4.45 -5.67
N GLY A 204 -0.43 -3.50 -6.62
CA GLY A 204 -0.09 -2.11 -6.33
C GLY A 204 -1.01 -1.42 -5.33
N GLN A 205 -2.32 -1.75 -5.34
CA GLN A 205 -3.27 -1.23 -4.35
C GLN A 205 -3.03 -1.85 -2.97
N CYS A 206 -2.61 -3.13 -2.92
CA CYS A 206 -2.21 -3.78 -1.67
C CYS A 206 -0.93 -3.15 -1.09
N VAL A 207 0.06 -2.81 -1.92
CA VAL A 207 1.27 -2.09 -1.49
C VAL A 207 0.90 -0.73 -0.87
N MET A 208 0.00 0.02 -1.52
CA MET A 208 -0.50 1.29 -0.99
C MET A 208 -1.21 1.12 0.36
N ALA A 209 -2.03 0.09 0.51
CA ALA A 209 -2.73 -0.21 1.75
C ALA A 209 -1.77 -0.57 2.89
N LEU A 210 -0.72 -1.34 2.59
CA LEU A 210 0.31 -1.72 3.56
C LEU A 210 1.19 -0.54 3.97
N ALA A 211 1.57 0.33 3.02
CA ALA A 211 2.30 1.56 3.32
C ALA A 211 1.47 2.53 4.17
N THR A 212 0.18 2.69 3.86
CA THR A 212 -0.74 3.52 4.65
C THR A 212 -0.92 2.96 6.06
N THR A 213 -1.09 1.64 6.20
CA THR A 213 -1.17 0.97 7.49
C THR A 213 0.12 1.17 8.29
N THR A 214 1.28 1.13 7.63
CA THR A 214 2.59 1.43 8.25
C THR A 214 2.64 2.86 8.78
N ALA A 215 2.18 3.85 7.98
CA ALA A 215 2.13 5.26 8.39
C ALA A 215 1.17 5.50 9.56
N VAL A 216 0.02 4.82 9.58
CA VAL A 216 -0.94 4.85 10.69
C VAL A 216 -0.31 4.26 11.95
N LEU A 217 0.29 3.06 11.87
CA LEU A 217 0.99 2.45 13.01
C LEU A 217 2.13 3.33 13.54
N ALA A 218 2.93 3.94 12.64
CA ALA A 218 3.98 4.87 13.03
C ALA A 218 3.42 6.08 13.79
N SER A 219 2.28 6.62 13.31
CA SER A 219 1.58 7.75 13.94
C SER A 219 1.00 7.37 15.32
N LEU A 220 0.57 6.12 15.49
CA LEU A 220 0.00 5.61 16.73
C LEU A 220 1.03 5.40 17.85
N ASN A 221 2.31 5.23 17.52
CA ASN A 221 3.37 5.05 18.52
C ASN A 221 3.56 6.26 19.46
N HIS A 222 2.99 7.42 19.12
CA HIS A 222 3.04 8.65 19.92
C HIS A 222 1.90 8.77 20.93
N TYR A 223 0.91 7.88 20.87
CA TYR A 223 -0.27 7.94 21.72
C TYR A 223 -0.20 6.93 22.87
N GLN A 224 -0.73 7.31 24.02
CA GLN A 224 -0.99 6.40 25.13
C GLN A 224 -2.32 5.69 24.91
N PHE A 225 -2.36 4.40 25.22
CA PHE A 225 -3.52 3.55 25.05
C PHE A 225 -4.20 3.31 26.40
N ALA A 226 -5.53 3.32 26.41
CA ALA A 226 -6.34 3.03 27.58
C ALA A 226 -6.23 1.54 27.93
N GLU A 227 -6.37 1.21 29.21
CA GLU A 227 -6.30 -0.17 29.73
C GLU A 227 -7.53 -1.05 29.34
N GLN A 228 -8.40 -0.58 28.44
CA GLN A 228 -9.62 -1.28 28.07
C GLN A 228 -9.39 -2.55 27.23
N ILE A 229 -10.30 -3.52 27.42
CA ILE A 229 -10.39 -4.78 26.67
C ILE A 229 -10.62 -4.47 25.18
N THR A 230 -9.70 -4.93 24.32
CA THR A 230 -9.79 -4.85 22.86
C THR A 230 -11.12 -5.39 22.34
N ALA A 231 -11.75 -4.70 21.38
CA ALA A 231 -12.99 -5.13 20.72
C ALA A 231 -12.74 -6.32 19.77
N LYS A 232 -12.38 -7.49 20.31
CA LYS A 232 -11.97 -8.69 19.54
C LYS A 232 -13.03 -9.16 18.54
N ARG A 233 -14.32 -8.99 18.86
CA ARG A 233 -15.42 -9.34 17.95
C ARG A 233 -15.46 -8.37 16.77
N MET A 234 -15.43 -7.06 17.02
CA MET A 234 -15.27 -6.04 15.99
C MET A 234 -14.03 -6.28 15.11
N ALA A 235 -12.87 -6.57 15.71
CA ALA A 235 -11.64 -6.76 14.96
C ALA A 235 -11.69 -7.98 14.02
N ARG A 236 -12.30 -9.09 14.46
CA ARG A 236 -12.56 -10.24 13.58
C ARG A 236 -13.50 -9.87 12.46
N PHE A 237 -14.58 -9.14 12.75
CA PHE A 237 -15.55 -8.72 11.74
C PHE A 237 -14.93 -7.79 10.68
N LEU A 238 -14.18 -6.78 11.10
CA LEU A 238 -13.45 -5.89 10.19
C LEU A 238 -12.37 -6.64 9.38
N GLY A 239 -11.77 -7.70 9.95
CA GLY A 239 -10.88 -8.59 9.23
C GLY A 239 -11.58 -9.35 8.10
N PHE A 240 -12.76 -9.93 8.36
CA PHE A 240 -13.58 -10.55 7.30
C PHE A 240 -14.02 -9.54 6.25
N LEU A 241 -14.38 -8.32 6.67
CA LEU A 241 -14.74 -7.25 5.75
C LEU A 241 -13.54 -6.86 4.87
N LEU A 242 -12.33 -6.78 5.42
CA LEU A 242 -11.10 -6.55 4.65
C LEU A 242 -10.84 -7.67 3.62
N ILE A 243 -11.06 -8.94 3.99
CA ILE A 243 -10.99 -10.07 3.04
C ILE A 243 -12.00 -9.87 1.90
N ALA A 244 -13.25 -9.47 2.21
CA ALA A 244 -14.24 -9.17 1.20
C ALA A 244 -13.81 -8.01 0.28
N VAL A 245 -13.18 -6.96 0.82
CA VAL A 245 -12.61 -5.86 0.03
C VAL A 245 -11.51 -6.35 -0.93
N LEU A 246 -10.62 -7.23 -0.46
CA LEU A 246 -9.56 -7.82 -1.28
C LEU A 246 -10.13 -8.71 -2.40
N MET A 247 -11.17 -9.49 -2.10
CA MET A 247 -11.88 -10.26 -3.13
C MET A 247 -12.56 -9.34 -4.14
N GLN A 248 -13.18 -8.24 -3.70
CA GLN A 248 -13.76 -7.26 -4.60
C GLN A 248 -12.71 -6.61 -5.51
N LEU A 249 -11.52 -6.32 -4.99
CA LEU A 249 -10.37 -5.84 -5.76
C LEU A 249 -9.94 -6.89 -6.81
N ALA A 250 -9.82 -8.16 -6.43
CA ALA A 250 -9.48 -9.23 -7.36
C ALA A 250 -10.44 -9.25 -8.57
N TRP A 251 -11.75 -9.18 -8.31
CA TRP A 251 -12.75 -9.07 -9.37
C TRP A 251 -12.68 -7.75 -10.14
N ALA A 252 -12.41 -6.63 -9.46
CA ALA A 252 -12.27 -5.31 -10.10
C ALA A 252 -11.18 -5.31 -11.17
N VAL A 253 -10.02 -5.91 -10.87
CA VAL A 253 -8.91 -5.92 -11.82
C VAL A 253 -9.15 -6.88 -12.99
N VAL A 254 -9.80 -8.02 -12.74
CA VAL A 254 -10.28 -8.90 -13.83
C VAL A 254 -11.27 -8.16 -14.74
N VAL A 255 -12.23 -7.41 -14.19
CA VAL A 255 -13.16 -6.58 -14.97
C VAL A 255 -12.42 -5.51 -15.79
N ARG A 256 -11.36 -4.92 -15.22
CA ARG A 256 -10.58 -3.87 -15.89
C ARG A 256 -9.85 -4.39 -17.12
N HIS A 257 -9.16 -5.51 -16.99
CA HIS A 257 -8.29 -6.05 -18.03
C HIS A 257 -9.01 -7.03 -18.97
N GLN A 258 -9.83 -7.94 -18.44
CA GLN A 258 -10.46 -9.00 -19.23
C GLN A 258 -11.90 -8.67 -19.67
N GLY A 259 -12.56 -7.73 -18.98
CA GLY A 259 -13.95 -7.35 -19.30
C GLY A 259 -14.99 -8.44 -19.02
N SER A 260 -14.62 -9.54 -18.36
CA SER A 260 -15.47 -10.71 -18.13
C SER A 260 -16.80 -10.39 -17.44
N GLY A 261 -17.92 -10.86 -18.00
CA GLY A 261 -19.26 -10.65 -17.46
C GLY A 261 -19.49 -11.33 -16.10
N TRP A 262 -18.89 -12.49 -15.83
CA TRP A 262 -19.00 -13.13 -14.51
C TRP A 262 -18.23 -12.35 -13.44
N ALA A 263 -17.06 -11.79 -13.80
CA ALA A 263 -16.26 -10.97 -12.89
C ALA A 263 -16.99 -9.67 -12.54
N GLN A 264 -17.75 -9.09 -13.49
CA GLN A 264 -18.61 -7.93 -13.23
C GLN A 264 -19.67 -8.25 -12.17
N ARG A 265 -20.36 -9.39 -12.30
CA ARG A 265 -21.38 -9.82 -11.33
C ARG A 265 -20.78 -10.04 -9.94
N LEU A 266 -19.62 -10.71 -9.86
CA LEU A 266 -18.93 -10.90 -8.58
C LEU A 266 -18.46 -9.56 -7.99
N HIS A 267 -17.94 -8.65 -8.80
CA HIS A 267 -17.54 -7.31 -8.33
C HIS A 267 -18.72 -6.55 -7.71
N VAL A 268 -19.90 -6.56 -8.36
CA VAL A 268 -21.12 -5.94 -7.82
C VAL A 268 -21.63 -6.65 -6.57
N LEU A 269 -21.64 -7.99 -6.56
CA LEU A 269 -22.05 -8.78 -5.40
C LEU A 269 -21.23 -8.39 -4.15
N PHE A 270 -19.91 -8.38 -4.28
CA PHE A 270 -19.04 -7.98 -3.18
C PHE A 270 -19.25 -6.52 -2.77
N ALA A 271 -19.55 -5.61 -3.71
CA ALA A 271 -19.87 -4.21 -3.38
C ALA A 271 -21.09 -4.10 -2.46
N VAL A 272 -22.13 -4.90 -2.73
CA VAL A 272 -23.33 -4.98 -1.88
C VAL A 272 -23.00 -5.60 -0.52
N LEU A 273 -22.23 -6.69 -0.49
CA LEU A 273 -21.81 -7.34 0.77
C LEU A 273 -20.99 -6.39 1.65
N ILE A 274 -20.08 -5.62 1.08
CA ILE A 274 -19.27 -4.63 1.82
C ILE A 274 -20.16 -3.49 2.33
N SER A 275 -21.12 -3.02 1.53
CA SER A 275 -22.07 -1.98 1.94
C SER A 275 -22.89 -2.41 3.16
N GLY A 276 -23.48 -3.61 3.10
CA GLY A 276 -24.19 -4.19 4.24
C GLY A 276 -23.26 -4.44 5.44
N GLY A 277 -22.03 -4.90 5.18
CA GLY A 277 -21.00 -5.13 6.18
C GLY A 277 -20.62 -3.85 6.95
N LEU A 278 -20.49 -2.70 6.29
CA LEU A 278 -20.24 -1.42 6.97
C LEU A 278 -21.44 -0.95 7.79
N GLY A 279 -22.67 -1.18 7.31
CA GLY A 279 -23.89 -0.96 8.10
C GLY A 279 -23.88 -1.78 9.39
N MET A 280 -23.54 -3.07 9.29
CA MET A 280 -23.41 -3.96 10.44
C MET A 280 -22.27 -3.54 11.37
N ALA A 281 -21.12 -3.12 10.84
CA ALA A 281 -20.02 -2.59 11.64
C ALA A 281 -20.45 -1.36 12.46
N ALA A 282 -21.26 -0.47 11.88
CA ALA A 282 -21.78 0.70 12.57
C ALA A 282 -22.72 0.32 13.73
N VAL A 283 -23.55 -0.72 13.55
CA VAL A 283 -24.43 -1.28 14.60
C VAL A 283 -23.58 -1.92 15.70
N MET A 284 -22.64 -2.80 15.35
CA MET A 284 -21.74 -3.45 16.31
C MET A 284 -20.92 -2.44 17.11
N ALA A 285 -20.47 -1.33 16.50
CA ALA A 285 -19.74 -0.27 17.19
C ALA A 285 -20.61 0.51 18.19
N ARG A 286 -21.94 0.44 18.05
CA ARG A 286 -22.88 0.97 19.04
C ARG A 286 -23.07 -0.01 20.18
N GLU A 287 -23.33 -1.28 19.87
CA GLU A 287 -23.57 -2.36 20.84
C GLU A 287 -22.35 -2.63 21.74
N GLU A 288 -21.15 -2.72 21.16
CA GLU A 288 -19.91 -3.00 21.89
C GLU A 288 -19.30 -1.76 22.56
N GLY A 289 -19.96 -0.60 22.49
CA GLY A 289 -19.44 0.64 23.08
C GLY A 289 -18.14 1.16 22.41
N ALA A 290 -17.78 0.66 21.23
CA ALA A 290 -16.55 1.01 20.50
C ALA A 290 -16.62 2.41 19.83
N ARG A 291 -16.87 3.46 20.64
CA ARG A 291 -17.06 4.85 20.19
C ARG A 291 -15.89 5.38 19.36
N HIS A 292 -14.67 4.96 19.66
CA HIS A 292 -13.45 5.37 18.96
C HIS A 292 -13.38 4.87 17.50
N LEU A 293 -14.12 3.81 17.13
CA LEU A 293 -14.15 3.28 15.76
C LEU A 293 -15.25 3.90 14.90
N ARG A 294 -16.25 4.56 15.51
CA ARG A 294 -17.37 5.18 14.79
C ARG A 294 -16.95 6.19 13.72
N PRO A 295 -16.07 7.18 13.98
CA PRO A 295 -15.65 8.11 12.93
C PRO A 295 -14.94 7.40 11.77
N ILE A 296 -14.18 6.34 12.06
CA ILE A 296 -13.49 5.54 11.03
C ILE A 296 -14.51 4.82 10.14
N ILE A 297 -15.53 4.20 10.73
CA ILE A 297 -16.61 3.51 10.00
C ILE A 297 -17.43 4.50 9.17
N MET A 298 -17.70 5.71 9.69
CA MET A 298 -18.41 6.77 8.96
C MET A 298 -17.60 7.25 7.75
N SER A 299 -16.29 7.50 7.93
CA SER A 299 -15.42 7.88 6.82
C SER A 299 -15.31 6.78 5.77
N LEU A 300 -15.20 5.51 6.18
CA LEU A 300 -15.25 4.36 5.26
C LEU A 300 -16.55 4.32 4.48
N THR A 301 -17.69 4.55 5.15
CA THR A 301 -19.01 4.58 4.51
C THR A 301 -19.10 5.71 3.49
N ALA A 302 -18.63 6.92 3.84
CA ALA A 302 -18.62 8.05 2.92
C ALA A 302 -17.77 7.78 1.67
N VAL A 303 -16.56 7.23 1.84
CA VAL A 303 -15.69 6.84 0.74
C VAL A 303 -16.30 5.72 -0.11
N LEU A 304 -16.98 4.75 0.52
CA LEU A 304 -17.69 3.70 -0.21
C LEU A 304 -18.82 4.27 -1.07
N LEU A 305 -19.60 5.23 -0.57
CA LEU A 305 -20.67 5.85 -1.36
C LEU A 305 -20.12 6.53 -2.61
N VAL A 306 -19.00 7.26 -2.47
CA VAL A 306 -18.29 7.84 -3.61
C VAL A 306 -17.78 6.74 -4.55
N GLN A 307 -17.22 5.65 -4.01
CA GLN A 307 -16.70 4.54 -4.81
C GLN A 307 -17.80 3.84 -5.63
N VAL A 308 -18.97 3.63 -5.04
CA VAL A 308 -20.13 3.02 -5.70
C VAL A 308 -20.66 3.95 -6.79
N ALA A 309 -20.82 5.25 -6.50
CA ALA A 309 -21.24 6.23 -7.50
C ALA A 309 -20.30 6.25 -8.71
N LEU A 310 -18.99 6.37 -8.47
CA LEU A 310 -17.97 6.31 -9.52
C LEU A 310 -17.98 4.97 -10.28
N GLY A 311 -18.28 3.87 -9.58
CA GLY A 311 -18.33 2.53 -10.16
C GLY A 311 -19.53 2.35 -11.10
N VAL A 312 -20.70 2.86 -10.72
CA VAL A 312 -21.91 2.88 -11.56
C VAL A 312 -21.65 3.69 -12.83
N GLU A 313 -21.14 4.91 -12.70
CA GLU A 313 -20.83 5.78 -13.84
C GLU A 313 -19.78 5.15 -14.78
N ALA A 314 -18.71 4.58 -14.22
CA ALA A 314 -17.69 3.89 -15.01
C ALA A 314 -18.22 2.63 -15.70
N TRP A 315 -19.18 1.93 -15.09
CA TRP A 315 -19.81 0.74 -15.67
C TRP A 315 -20.79 1.13 -16.79
N MET A 316 -21.65 2.13 -16.58
CA MET A 316 -22.57 2.64 -17.60
C MET A 316 -21.81 3.17 -18.82
N GLY A 317 -20.74 3.94 -18.60
CA GLY A 317 -19.90 4.45 -19.70
C GLY A 317 -19.17 3.37 -20.49
N LYS A 318 -18.86 2.21 -19.89
CA LYS A 318 -18.14 1.12 -20.57
C LYS A 318 -19.05 0.04 -21.17
N PHE A 319 -20.18 -0.26 -20.53
CA PHE A 319 -21.03 -1.41 -20.85
C PHE A 319 -22.50 -1.05 -21.11
N GLY A 320 -22.92 0.20 -20.86
CA GLY A 320 -24.33 0.61 -20.92
C GLY A 320 -24.92 0.67 -22.33
N THR A 321 -24.09 0.70 -23.38
CA THR A 321 -24.54 0.77 -24.77
C THR A 321 -24.90 -0.59 -25.36
N GLY A 322 -24.57 -1.70 -24.69
CA GLY A 322 -24.78 -3.07 -25.20
C GLY A 322 -23.92 -3.44 -26.43
N MET A 323 -23.14 -2.50 -26.95
CA MET A 323 -22.23 -2.70 -28.07
C MET A 323 -20.88 -3.25 -27.59
N PRO A 324 -20.16 -4.02 -28.43
CA PRO A 324 -18.79 -4.40 -28.15
C PRO A 324 -17.96 -3.16 -27.83
N VAL A 325 -17.13 -3.23 -26.79
CA VAL A 325 -16.31 -2.09 -26.35
C VAL A 325 -15.39 -1.68 -27.50
N ALA A 326 -15.72 -0.57 -28.17
CA ALA A 326 -14.93 -0.07 -29.28
C ALA A 326 -13.49 0.21 -28.81
N PRO A 327 -12.47 -0.09 -29.63
CA PRO A 327 -11.06 0.15 -29.29
C PRO A 327 -10.66 1.64 -29.28
N GLU A 328 -11.62 2.55 -29.50
CA GLU A 328 -11.39 3.99 -29.64
C GLU A 328 -10.78 4.67 -28.42
N ALA A 329 -10.14 5.81 -28.68
CA ALA A 329 -9.55 6.67 -27.67
C ALA A 329 -10.63 7.14 -26.69
N ARG A 330 -10.35 6.94 -25.40
CA ARG A 330 -11.27 7.31 -24.32
C ARG A 330 -11.41 8.83 -24.25
N THR A 331 -12.63 9.31 -24.04
CA THR A 331 -12.85 10.71 -23.69
C THR A 331 -12.12 11.04 -22.38
N ALA A 332 -11.74 12.31 -22.20
CA ALA A 332 -11.08 12.76 -20.97
C ALA A 332 -11.95 12.50 -19.72
N MET A 333 -13.29 12.62 -19.86
CA MET A 333 -14.23 12.33 -18.78
C MET A 333 -14.27 10.84 -18.41
N GLU A 334 -14.34 9.94 -19.38
CA GLU A 334 -14.27 8.49 -19.12
C GLU A 334 -12.95 8.10 -18.45
N ALA A 335 -11.84 8.71 -18.89
CA ALA A 335 -10.53 8.49 -18.30
C ALA A 335 -10.51 8.96 -16.84
N LEU A 336 -11.07 10.14 -16.55
CA LEU A 336 -11.17 10.69 -15.20
C LEU A 336 -12.02 9.81 -14.29
N LEU A 337 -13.23 9.42 -14.71
CA LEU A 337 -14.13 8.57 -13.91
C LEU A 337 -13.48 7.23 -13.55
N ARG A 338 -12.87 6.55 -14.52
CA ARG A 338 -12.19 5.26 -14.31
C ARG A 338 -10.97 5.40 -13.41
N THR A 339 -10.22 6.49 -13.57
CA THR A 339 -9.04 6.79 -12.73
C THR A 339 -9.47 7.06 -11.30
N SER A 340 -10.47 7.92 -11.11
CA SER A 340 -11.06 8.23 -9.81
C SER A 340 -11.62 6.99 -9.13
N HIS A 341 -12.40 6.14 -9.83
CA HIS A 341 -12.90 4.89 -9.26
C HIS A 341 -11.76 3.95 -8.82
N SER A 342 -10.66 3.90 -9.56
CA SER A 342 -9.50 3.09 -9.18
C SER A 342 -8.75 3.67 -7.97
N LEU A 343 -8.61 5.00 -7.88
CA LEU A 343 -7.91 5.67 -6.79
C LEU A 343 -8.71 5.67 -5.49
N ILE A 344 -10.01 5.94 -5.58
CA ILE A 344 -10.92 5.87 -4.43
C ILE A 344 -11.05 4.43 -3.94
N GLY A 345 -11.03 3.43 -4.82
CA GLY A 345 -10.95 2.02 -4.44
C GLY A 345 -9.69 1.69 -3.63
N ALA A 346 -8.53 2.19 -4.05
CA ALA A 346 -7.28 2.01 -3.32
C ALA A 346 -7.25 2.77 -1.97
N LEU A 347 -7.86 3.96 -1.91
CA LEU A 347 -8.06 4.70 -0.67
C LEU A 347 -8.95 3.90 0.29
N PHE A 348 -10.07 3.36 -0.20
CA PHE A 348 -10.99 2.56 0.58
C PHE A 348 -10.30 1.31 1.16
N LEU A 349 -9.52 0.59 0.35
CA LEU A 349 -8.72 -0.55 0.82
C LEU A 349 -7.71 -0.13 1.90
N SER A 350 -6.99 0.96 1.68
CA SER A 350 -6.03 1.50 2.64
C SER A 350 -6.68 1.87 3.99
N MET A 351 -7.87 2.47 3.94
CA MET A 351 -8.66 2.81 5.12
C MET A 351 -9.20 1.56 5.81
N ALA A 352 -9.67 0.55 5.07
CA ALA A 352 -10.20 -0.69 5.62
C ALA A 352 -9.10 -1.49 6.34
N ALA A 353 -7.91 -1.60 5.74
CA ALA A 353 -6.74 -2.23 6.35
C ALA A 353 -6.32 -1.50 7.64
N SER A 354 -6.27 -0.16 7.59
CA SER A 354 -5.94 0.67 8.75
C SER A 354 -6.99 0.57 9.86
N ALA A 355 -8.27 0.48 9.51
CA ALA A 355 -9.37 0.30 10.47
C ALA A 355 -9.30 -1.06 11.17
N TRP A 356 -9.01 -2.12 10.42
CA TRP A 356 -8.80 -3.45 10.98
C TRP A 356 -7.63 -3.45 11.98
N VAL A 357 -6.46 -2.92 11.59
CA VAL A 357 -5.31 -2.82 12.50
C VAL A 357 -5.62 -1.95 13.71
N ARG A 358 -6.32 -0.82 13.52
CA ARG A 358 -6.73 0.06 14.62
C ARG A 358 -7.65 -0.64 15.62
N SER A 359 -8.51 -1.55 15.16
CA SER A 359 -9.42 -2.32 16.01
C SER A 359 -8.74 -3.42 16.84
N LEU A 360 -7.53 -3.81 16.45
CA LEU A 360 -6.67 -4.71 17.24
C LEU A 360 -5.97 -3.96 18.40
N LEU A 361 -5.98 -2.64 18.39
CA LEU A 361 -5.34 -1.78 19.39
C LEU A 361 -6.37 -1.16 20.35
N PRO A 362 -6.05 -0.91 21.63
CA PRO A 362 -6.97 -0.27 22.57
C PRO A 362 -7.34 1.18 22.17
N ALA A 363 -8.28 1.80 22.89
CA ALA A 363 -8.62 3.22 22.68
C ALA A 363 -7.43 4.13 23.04
N ILE A 364 -7.32 5.31 22.42
CA ILE A 364 -6.30 6.31 22.77
C ILE A 364 -6.80 7.13 23.97
N VAL A 365 -5.93 7.35 24.96
CA VAL A 365 -6.21 8.25 26.09
C VAL A 365 -5.93 9.70 25.66
N PRO A 366 -6.88 10.64 25.83
CA PRO A 366 -6.61 12.06 25.61
C PRO A 366 -5.54 12.57 26.59
N SER A 367 -4.55 13.29 26.08
CA SER A 367 -3.41 13.83 26.86
C SER A 367 -3.80 14.79 28.00
N ASN A 368 -5.06 15.25 28.04
CA ASN A 368 -5.54 16.23 29.02
C ASN A 368 -6.13 15.62 30.30
N CYS A 369 -6.16 14.30 30.47
CA CYS A 369 -6.83 13.65 31.61
C CYS A 369 -5.99 13.56 32.90
N HIS A 370 -4.77 14.12 32.93
CA HIS A 370 -3.87 14.10 34.09
C HIS A 370 -3.80 15.41 34.89
N LYS A 371 -4.70 16.37 34.66
CA LYS A 371 -4.65 17.69 35.35
C LYS A 371 -5.60 17.88 36.53
N THR A 372 -6.33 16.86 37.00
CA THR A 372 -7.42 17.10 37.98
C THR A 372 -7.46 16.18 39.20
N THR A 373 -6.33 15.62 39.67
CA THR A 373 -6.35 14.81 40.91
C THR A 373 -5.32 15.16 41.99
N ASP A 374 -4.50 16.22 41.83
CA ASP A 374 -3.43 16.53 42.80
C ASP A 374 -3.57 17.89 43.53
N SER A 375 -4.73 18.56 43.53
CA SER A 375 -4.86 19.88 44.17
C SER A 375 -5.77 19.98 45.40
N HIS A 376 -6.27 18.89 45.98
CA HIS A 376 -7.06 18.95 47.23
C HIS A 376 -6.69 17.83 48.20
N ALA A 377 -5.46 17.85 48.71
CA ALA A 377 -5.09 17.05 49.88
C ALA A 377 -3.91 17.68 50.65
N ILE A 378 -3.92 19.00 50.88
CA ILE A 378 -3.03 19.62 51.87
C ILE A 378 -3.81 20.75 52.56
N THR A 379 -3.79 20.74 53.89
CA THR A 379 -4.30 21.73 54.88
C THR A 379 -5.71 21.56 55.44
N GLU A 380 -5.95 20.47 56.19
CA GLU A 380 -6.71 20.56 57.45
C GLU A 380 -5.81 20.08 58.58
N GLY A 381 -5.17 21.02 59.25
CA GLY A 381 -4.17 20.75 60.27
C GLY A 381 -3.46 22.01 60.74
N ALA A 382 -4.20 23.11 60.94
CA ALA A 382 -3.78 24.26 61.74
C ALA A 382 -4.97 25.20 61.90
N PHE A 383 -5.51 25.27 63.11
CA PHE A 383 -6.08 26.42 63.83
C PHE A 383 -7.29 26.00 64.68
N GLN A 384 -7.05 26.01 66.00
CA GLN A 384 -7.94 26.23 67.14
C GLN A 384 -9.04 25.21 67.43
#